data_AF-A0A2V6UTM5-F1
#
_entry.id   AF-A0A2V6UTM5-F1
#
_cell.length_a   1.000
_cell.length_b   1.000
_cell.length_c   1.000
_cell.angle_alpha   90.00
_cell.angle_beta   90.00
_cell.angle_gamma   90.00
#
_symmetry.space_group_name_H-M   'P 1'
#
loop_
_entity.id
_entity.type
_entity.pdbx_description
1 polymer ?
#
loop_
_entity_poly.entity_id
_entity_poly.type
_entity_poly.pdbx_seq_one_letter_code
_entity_poly.pdbx_strand_id
1 'polypeptide(L)'
;MTGQGVVLAEHRQVTVRQRLEALQFDFEFRGVRSLAQVLAHLGFPPPGAPDQAPGKILKAFGSWRVVDLSEDAIDHYIRERLARGARPATVNRETQLLGQAVRPFYTRLGLPVPTIRRQSEAGNVRQGFFERGDFEKLIAALPEDLRDPARFGFLAGWRRGEITSLRWADVDREGGVIRLRAEATKNGRGEPWCSLASWRRSSSGAGRLA
;
A
#
# COMPACT_ATOMS: atom_id res chain seq x y z
N MET A 1 30.72 -12.60 36.17
CA MET A 1 29.25 -12.48 36.08
C MET A 1 28.91 -11.02 35.78
N THR A 2 29.05 -10.54 34.54
CA THR A 2 28.95 -9.09 34.25
C THR A 2 28.82 -8.85 32.74
N GLY A 3 27.72 -9.31 32.14
CA GLY A 3 27.43 -9.05 30.72
C GLY A 3 25.93 -9.06 30.42
N GLN A 4 25.23 -10.12 30.84
CA GLN A 4 23.78 -10.23 30.61
C GLN A 4 22.94 -9.22 31.40
N GLY A 5 23.37 -8.81 32.61
CA GLY A 5 22.62 -7.84 33.43
C GLY A 5 22.68 -6.39 32.92
N VAL A 6 23.78 -6.00 32.26
CA VAL A 6 23.96 -4.66 31.70
C VAL A 6 23.19 -4.53 30.38
N VAL A 7 23.21 -5.58 29.55
CA VAL A 7 22.47 -5.63 28.28
C VAL A 7 20.95 -5.54 28.50
N LEU A 8 20.44 -6.11 29.58
CA LEU A 8 19.01 -5.99 29.93
C LEU A 8 18.62 -4.58 30.42
N ALA A 9 19.56 -3.78 30.93
CA ALA A 9 19.29 -2.43 31.43
C ALA A 9 19.21 -1.38 30.31
N GLU A 10 20.09 -1.46 29.31
CA GLU A 10 20.10 -0.58 28.13
C GLU A 10 18.87 -0.78 27.23
N HIS A 11 18.37 -2.01 27.13
CA HIS A 11 17.18 -2.32 26.34
C HIS A 11 15.86 -1.89 26.99
N ARG A 12 15.84 -1.54 28.29
CA ARG A 12 14.64 -1.05 28.99
C ARG A 12 14.19 0.33 28.56
N GLN A 13 15.02 1.08 27.84
CA GLN A 13 14.70 2.46 27.41
C GLN A 13 14.30 2.59 25.94
N VAL A 14 14.32 1.49 25.18
CA VAL A 14 13.96 1.54 23.77
C VAL A 14 12.48 1.86 23.62
N THR A 15 12.19 2.94 22.89
CA THR A 15 10.83 3.41 22.63
C THR A 15 10.27 2.82 21.34
N VAL A 16 8.94 2.79 21.21
CA VAL A 16 8.28 2.39 19.98
C VAL A 16 8.67 3.33 18.85
N ARG A 17 8.79 4.64 19.09
CA ARG A 17 9.27 5.61 18.08
C ARG A 17 10.62 5.19 17.49
N GLN A 18 11.61 4.86 18.31
CA GLN A 18 12.92 4.41 17.83
C GLN A 18 12.82 3.15 16.97
N ARG A 19 11.90 2.24 17.30
CA ARG A 19 11.64 1.04 16.48
C ARG A 19 10.97 1.38 15.15
N LEU A 20 10.05 2.34 15.13
CA LEU A 20 9.40 2.82 13.91
C LEU A 20 10.40 3.55 13.00
N GLU A 21 11.28 4.38 13.56
CA GLU A 21 12.37 5.06 12.84
C GLU A 21 13.36 4.03 12.26
N ALA A 22 13.67 2.96 13.01
CA ALA A 22 14.49 1.87 12.48
C ALA A 22 13.81 1.13 11.31
N LEU A 23 12.48 0.96 11.35
CA LEU A 23 11.72 0.37 10.23
C LEU A 23 11.68 1.32 9.02
N GLN A 24 11.54 2.62 9.25
CA GLN A 24 11.63 3.63 8.20
C GLN A 24 12.99 3.54 7.51
N PHE A 25 14.09 3.53 8.27
CA PHE A 25 15.44 3.43 7.73
C PHE A 25 15.63 2.14 6.92
N ASP A 26 15.11 1.00 7.37
CA ASP A 26 15.14 -0.25 6.59
C ASP A 26 14.43 -0.09 5.23
N PHE A 27 13.26 0.57 5.21
CA PHE A 27 12.51 0.75 3.96
C PHE A 27 13.16 1.75 3.01
N GLU A 28 13.77 2.81 3.56
CA GLU A 28 14.61 3.75 2.81
C GLU A 28 15.80 3.03 2.20
N PHE A 29 16.56 2.29 3.01
CA PHE A 29 17.73 1.53 2.58
C PHE A 29 17.39 0.51 1.48
N ARG A 30 16.23 -0.14 1.59
CA ARG A 30 15.72 -1.09 0.58
C ARG A 30 15.11 -0.44 -0.66
N GLY A 31 14.97 0.89 -0.69
CA GLY A 31 14.36 1.61 -1.81
C GLY A 31 12.88 1.26 -2.03
N VAL A 32 12.11 1.04 -0.97
CA VAL A 32 10.69 0.65 -1.07
C VAL A 32 9.86 1.80 -1.63
N ARG A 33 9.25 1.59 -2.81
CA ARG A 33 8.43 2.60 -3.51
C ARG A 33 7.23 3.11 -2.68
N SER A 34 6.73 2.34 -1.72
CA SER A 34 5.59 2.69 -0.88
C SER A 34 5.95 3.40 0.43
N LEU A 35 7.19 3.88 0.59
CA LEU A 35 7.66 4.50 1.84
C LEU A 35 6.74 5.64 2.31
N ALA A 36 6.37 6.57 1.44
CA ALA A 36 5.49 7.69 1.80
C ALA A 36 4.14 7.19 2.37
N GLN A 37 3.59 6.12 1.79
CA GLN A 37 2.35 5.52 2.30
C GLN A 37 2.55 4.83 3.65
N VAL A 38 3.70 4.18 3.85
CA VAL A 38 4.08 3.57 5.14
C VAL A 38 4.18 4.63 6.23
N LEU A 39 4.92 5.72 5.97
CA LEU A 39 5.06 6.85 6.88
C LEU A 39 3.70 7.44 7.26
N ALA A 40 2.83 7.62 6.26
CA ALA A 40 1.48 8.09 6.50
C ALA A 40 0.67 7.13 7.39
N HIS A 41 0.83 5.80 7.27
CA HIS A 41 0.17 4.83 8.17
C HIS A 41 0.73 4.86 9.59
N LEU A 42 2.05 4.96 9.73
CA LEU A 42 2.71 5.09 11.02
C LEU A 42 2.40 6.44 11.69
N GLY A 43 2.06 7.46 10.90
CA GLY A 43 1.72 8.80 11.35
C GLY A 43 2.92 9.71 11.50
N PHE A 44 3.99 9.46 10.73
CA PHE A 44 5.07 10.44 10.57
C PHE A 44 4.58 11.63 9.74
N PRO A 45 5.09 12.85 10.01
CA PRO A 45 4.83 14.00 9.15
C PRO A 45 5.36 13.73 7.73
N PRO A 46 4.72 14.32 6.71
CA PRO A 46 5.19 14.17 5.35
C PRO A 46 6.57 14.84 5.17
N PRO A 47 7.42 14.33 4.26
CA PRO A 47 8.67 14.98 3.92
C PRO A 47 8.42 16.44 3.50
N GLY A 48 9.12 17.38 4.15
CA GLY A 48 8.99 18.82 3.87
C GLY A 48 7.99 19.58 4.74
N ALA A 49 7.25 18.93 5.66
CA ALA A 49 6.41 19.61 6.66
C ALA A 49 6.58 19.00 8.07
N PRO A 50 7.78 19.16 8.69
CA PRO A 50 8.11 18.55 9.98
C PRO A 50 7.39 19.16 11.18
N ASP A 51 6.77 20.33 10.98
CA ASP A 51 5.96 21.05 11.95
C ASP A 51 4.61 20.37 12.25
N GLN A 52 4.18 19.45 11.39
CA GLN A 52 2.95 18.69 11.61
C GLN A 52 3.13 17.70 12.77
N ALA A 53 2.21 17.76 13.73
CA ALA A 53 2.17 16.82 14.84
C ALA A 53 1.99 15.37 14.34
N PRO A 54 2.66 14.39 14.97
CA PRO A 54 2.53 13.00 14.56
C PRO A 54 1.08 12.50 14.74
N GLY A 55 0.69 11.58 13.86
CA GLY A 55 -0.63 10.94 13.85
C GLY A 55 -0.59 9.47 14.28
N LYS A 56 -1.77 8.84 14.29
CA LYS A 56 -1.96 7.38 14.28
C LYS A 56 -1.11 6.63 15.33
N ILE A 57 -0.24 5.71 14.89
CA ILE A 57 0.59 4.85 15.75
C ILE A 57 1.63 5.68 16.49
N LEU A 58 2.30 6.62 15.82
CA LEU A 58 3.32 7.45 16.43
C LEU A 58 2.73 8.35 17.52
N LYS A 59 1.52 8.88 17.32
CA LYS A 59 0.78 9.61 18.37
C LYS A 59 0.39 8.74 19.55
N ALA A 60 -0.08 7.51 19.29
CA ALA A 60 -0.60 6.63 20.34
C ALA A 60 0.52 6.00 21.18
N PHE A 61 1.57 5.51 20.53
CA PHE A 61 2.58 4.66 21.16
C PHE A 61 4.00 5.21 21.06
N GLY A 62 4.26 6.29 20.32
CA GLY A 62 5.62 6.73 20.03
C GLY A 62 6.51 6.92 21.26
N SER A 63 5.97 7.50 22.33
CA SER A 63 6.66 7.71 23.60
C SER A 63 6.72 6.48 24.51
N TRP A 64 5.95 5.43 24.20
CA TRP A 64 5.91 4.22 25.01
C TRP A 64 7.21 3.44 24.85
N ARG A 65 7.63 2.80 25.93
CA ARG A 65 8.69 1.80 25.86
C ARG A 65 8.15 0.58 25.15
N VAL A 66 9.00 -0.08 24.33
CA VAL A 66 8.57 -1.27 23.60
C VAL A 66 8.09 -2.35 24.57
N VAL A 67 8.76 -2.51 25.71
CA VAL A 67 8.39 -3.49 26.75
C VAL A 67 7.02 -3.24 27.39
N ASP A 68 6.49 -2.02 27.33
CA ASP A 68 5.18 -1.66 27.89
C ASP A 68 4.04 -1.86 26.88
N LEU A 69 4.37 -2.17 25.63
CA LEU A 69 3.38 -2.42 24.59
C LEU A 69 2.73 -3.78 24.83
N SER A 70 1.50 -3.76 25.35
CA SER A 70 0.69 -4.95 25.61
C SER A 70 -0.32 -5.21 24.50
N GLU A 71 -0.83 -6.45 24.45
CA GLU A 71 -1.93 -6.83 23.55
C GLU A 71 -3.18 -5.97 23.82
N ASP A 72 -3.53 -5.77 25.11
CA ASP A 72 -4.67 -4.95 25.52
C ASP A 72 -4.57 -3.49 25.06
N ALA A 73 -3.36 -2.91 25.10
CA ALA A 73 -3.13 -1.56 24.61
C ALA A 73 -3.32 -1.47 23.09
N ILE A 74 -2.86 -2.47 22.34
CA ILE A 74 -3.05 -2.56 20.89
C ILE A 74 -4.54 -2.75 20.56
N ASP A 75 -5.25 -3.59 21.29
CA ASP A 75 -6.68 -3.83 21.11
C ASP A 75 -7.53 -2.61 21.44
N HIS A 76 -7.15 -1.87 22.49
CA HIS A 76 -7.76 -0.58 22.80
C HIS A 76 -7.57 0.41 21.66
N TYR A 77 -6.35 0.53 21.13
CA TYR A 77 -6.08 1.37 19.96
C TYR A 77 -6.91 0.97 18.73
N ILE A 78 -7.01 -0.33 18.44
CA ILE A 78 -7.84 -0.84 17.33
C ILE A 78 -9.30 -0.40 17.52
N ARG A 79 -9.87 -0.62 18.72
CA ARG A 79 -11.25 -0.23 19.03
C ARG A 79 -11.46 1.27 18.86
N GLU A 80 -10.57 2.11 19.38
CA GLU A 80 -10.67 3.56 19.23
C GLU A 80 -10.64 3.99 17.75
N ARG A 81 -9.75 3.39 16.96
CA ARG A 81 -9.62 3.73 15.53
C ARG A 81 -10.85 3.35 14.74
N LEU A 82 -11.44 2.18 15.01
CA LEU A 82 -12.70 1.77 14.41
C LEU A 82 -13.86 2.67 14.85
N ALA A 83 -13.93 3.04 16.13
CA ALA A 83 -14.94 3.96 16.65
C ALA A 83 -14.88 5.35 16.01
N ARG A 84 -13.68 5.81 15.63
CA ARG A 84 -13.45 7.04 14.86
C ARG A 84 -13.68 6.87 13.35
N GLY A 85 -14.25 5.75 12.90
CA GLY A 85 -14.62 5.51 11.50
C GLY A 85 -13.47 5.07 10.59
N ALA A 86 -12.30 4.68 11.13
CA ALA A 86 -11.24 4.14 10.29
C ALA A 86 -11.66 2.78 9.69
N ARG A 87 -11.32 2.56 8.41
CA ARG A 87 -11.61 1.28 7.75
C ARG A 87 -10.80 0.14 8.39
N PRO A 88 -11.37 -1.07 8.56
CA PRO A 88 -10.65 -2.23 9.12
C PRO A 88 -9.33 -2.52 8.41
N ALA A 89 -9.31 -2.46 7.07
CA ALA A 89 -8.08 -2.64 6.29
C ALA A 89 -7.02 -1.59 6.61
N THR A 90 -7.41 -0.33 6.83
CA THR A 90 -6.47 0.73 7.22
C THR A 90 -5.86 0.43 8.60
N VAL A 91 -6.68 0.08 9.58
CA VAL A 91 -6.20 -0.27 10.94
C VAL A 91 -5.28 -1.50 10.89
N ASN A 92 -5.63 -2.53 10.12
CA ASN A 92 -4.79 -3.70 9.92
C ASN A 92 -3.42 -3.36 9.32
N ARG A 93 -3.33 -2.38 8.39
CA ARG A 93 -2.03 -1.95 7.84
C ARG A 93 -1.18 -1.23 8.86
N GLU A 94 -1.79 -0.39 9.69
CA GLU A 94 -1.09 0.33 10.75
C GLU A 94 -0.53 -0.64 11.81
N THR A 95 -1.36 -1.56 12.30
CA THR A 95 -0.93 -2.51 13.33
C THR A 95 0.03 -3.57 12.78
N GLN A 96 -0.09 -3.93 11.49
CA GLN A 96 0.91 -4.76 10.81
C GLN A 96 2.29 -4.08 10.80
N LEU A 97 2.36 -2.77 10.49
CA LEU A 97 3.61 -2.03 10.48
C LEU A 97 4.19 -1.85 11.90
N LEU A 98 3.34 -1.59 12.89
CA LEU A 98 3.75 -1.60 14.30
C LEU A 98 4.39 -2.94 14.67
N GLY A 99 3.73 -4.05 14.35
CA GLY A 99 4.26 -5.40 14.60
C GLY A 99 5.62 -5.64 13.92
N GLN A 100 5.79 -5.21 12.66
CA GLN A 100 7.07 -5.31 11.95
C GLN A 100 8.19 -4.53 12.65
N ALA A 101 7.90 -3.34 13.16
CA ALA A 101 8.90 -2.51 13.82
C ALA A 101 9.39 -3.10 15.17
N VAL A 102 8.45 -3.62 15.97
CA VAL A 102 8.74 -4.06 17.34
C VAL A 102 9.18 -5.52 17.43
N ARG A 103 8.73 -6.40 16.52
CA ARG A 103 9.06 -7.84 16.56
C ARG A 103 10.57 -8.13 16.66
N PRO A 104 11.47 -7.47 15.92
CA PRO A 104 12.92 -7.72 16.04
C PRO A 104 13.47 -7.47 17.45
N PHE A 105 12.90 -6.51 18.18
CA PHE A 105 13.29 -6.20 19.56
C PHE A 105 12.93 -7.36 20.49
N TYR A 106 11.67 -7.82 20.47
CA TYR A 106 11.22 -8.95 21.29
C TYR A 106 12.00 -10.23 20.95
N THR A 107 12.18 -10.53 19.65
CA THR A 107 12.91 -11.73 19.21
C THR A 107 14.36 -11.72 19.69
N ARG A 108 15.07 -10.58 19.60
CA ARG A 108 16.46 -10.48 20.05
C ARG A 108 16.60 -10.69 21.57
N LEU A 109 15.60 -10.28 22.35
CA LEU A 109 15.60 -10.40 23.80
C LEU A 109 14.99 -11.72 24.31
N GLY A 110 14.50 -12.59 23.41
CA GLY A 110 13.78 -13.80 23.80
C GLY A 110 12.47 -13.52 24.53
N LEU A 111 11.88 -12.34 24.35
CA LEU A 111 10.61 -11.95 24.97
C LEU A 111 9.42 -12.38 24.10
N PRO A 112 8.25 -12.65 24.70
CA PRO A 112 7.03 -12.95 23.96
C PRO A 112 6.62 -11.73 23.13
N VAL A 113 6.32 -11.96 21.85
CA VAL A 113 5.84 -10.91 20.93
C VAL A 113 4.33 -10.73 21.14
N PRO A 114 3.82 -9.51 21.35
CA PRO A 114 2.39 -9.27 21.46
C PRO A 114 1.63 -9.73 20.20
N THR A 115 0.55 -10.47 20.41
CA THR A 115 -0.35 -10.91 19.35
C THR A 115 -1.21 -9.75 18.88
N ILE A 116 -1.22 -9.49 17.57
CA ILE A 116 -2.01 -8.42 16.97
C ILE A 116 -3.20 -9.05 16.23
N ARG A 117 -4.42 -8.85 16.77
CA ARG A 117 -5.65 -9.37 16.16
C ARG A 117 -6.02 -8.58 14.89
N ARG A 118 -6.20 -9.31 13.79
CA ARG A 118 -6.67 -8.74 12.53
C ARG A 118 -8.18 -8.56 12.55
N GLN A 119 -8.63 -7.44 12.01
CA GLN A 119 -10.03 -7.15 11.80
C GLN A 119 -10.51 -7.70 10.45
N SER A 120 -11.79 -8.09 10.37
CA SER A 120 -12.37 -8.54 9.10
C SER A 120 -12.31 -7.43 8.05
N GLU A 121 -11.82 -7.76 6.87
CA GLU A 121 -11.80 -6.87 5.70
C GLU A 121 -12.95 -7.20 4.73
N ALA A 122 -13.93 -8.01 5.17
CA ALA A 122 -15.13 -8.31 4.42
C ALA A 122 -15.86 -7.01 4.04
N GLY A 123 -16.37 -6.94 2.81
CA GLY A 123 -17.00 -5.72 2.27
C GLY A 123 -16.06 -4.72 1.61
N ASN A 124 -14.73 -4.92 1.66
CA ASN A 124 -13.78 -4.12 0.85
C ASN A 124 -13.71 -4.53 -0.62
N VAL A 125 -14.54 -5.50 -1.04
CA VAL A 125 -14.65 -5.89 -2.45
C VAL A 125 -15.20 -4.70 -3.22
N ARG A 126 -14.56 -4.34 -4.33
CA ARG A 126 -15.04 -3.26 -5.20
C ARG A 126 -16.39 -3.66 -5.77
N GLN A 127 -17.43 -2.90 -5.45
CA GLN A 127 -18.78 -3.03 -5.98
C GLN A 127 -19.02 -1.94 -7.03
N GLY A 128 -19.97 -2.18 -7.94
CA GLY A 128 -20.33 -1.23 -9.00
C GLY A 128 -19.42 -1.36 -10.22
N PHE A 129 -19.74 -2.31 -11.09
CA PHE A 129 -19.13 -2.42 -12.41
C PHE A 129 -19.93 -1.58 -13.41
N PHE A 130 -19.25 -0.95 -14.35
CA PHE A 130 -19.93 -0.28 -15.45
C PHE A 130 -20.44 -1.30 -16.44
N GLU A 131 -21.71 -1.18 -16.80
CA GLU A 131 -22.20 -1.76 -18.05
C GLU A 131 -21.75 -0.91 -19.24
N ARG A 132 -21.73 -1.51 -20.44
CA ARG A 132 -21.28 -0.83 -21.65
C ARG A 132 -21.98 0.52 -21.87
N GLY A 133 -23.30 0.58 -21.67
CA GLY A 133 -24.07 1.82 -21.87
C GLY A 133 -23.67 2.94 -20.91
N ASP A 134 -23.44 2.62 -19.64
CA ASP A 134 -23.04 3.62 -18.65
C ASP A 134 -21.58 4.03 -18.81
N PHE A 135 -20.73 3.11 -19.28
CA PHE A 135 -19.36 3.42 -19.63
C PHE A 135 -19.26 4.42 -20.79
N GLU A 136 -20.05 4.27 -21.85
CA GLU A 136 -20.03 5.23 -22.97
C GLU A 136 -20.49 6.64 -22.55
N LYS A 137 -21.47 6.74 -21.64
CA LYS A 137 -21.86 8.04 -21.05
C LYS A 137 -20.71 8.68 -20.28
N LEU A 138 -19.96 7.88 -19.50
CA LEU A 138 -18.77 8.35 -18.79
C LEU A 138 -17.70 8.84 -19.76
N ILE A 139 -17.42 8.09 -20.84
CA ILE A 139 -16.43 8.48 -21.85
C ILE A 139 -16.81 9.80 -22.53
N ALA A 140 -18.09 10.02 -22.83
CA ALA A 140 -18.56 11.27 -23.43
C ALA A 140 -18.32 12.49 -22.52
N ALA A 141 -18.41 12.30 -21.19
CA ALA A 141 -18.18 13.34 -20.20
C ALA A 141 -16.69 13.55 -19.84
N LEU A 142 -15.80 12.64 -20.24
CA LEU A 142 -14.38 12.75 -19.94
C LEU A 142 -13.66 13.73 -20.90
N PRO A 143 -12.65 14.45 -20.38
CA PRO A 143 -11.64 15.13 -21.20
C PRO A 143 -11.05 14.20 -22.26
N GLU A 144 -10.74 14.75 -23.45
CA GLU A 144 -10.33 13.98 -24.62
C GLU A 144 -9.10 13.10 -24.35
N ASP A 145 -8.13 13.63 -23.62
CA ASP A 145 -6.88 12.96 -23.21
C ASP A 145 -7.10 11.74 -22.30
N LEU A 146 -8.24 11.65 -21.62
CA LEU A 146 -8.57 10.54 -20.73
C LEU A 146 -9.45 9.47 -21.38
N ARG A 147 -10.03 9.73 -22.55
CA ARG A 147 -10.99 8.80 -23.20
C ARG A 147 -10.34 7.49 -23.61
N ASP A 148 -9.19 7.58 -24.29
CA ASP A 148 -8.46 6.41 -24.78
C ASP A 148 -7.91 5.51 -23.67
N PRO A 149 -7.21 6.02 -22.63
CA PRO A 149 -6.75 5.17 -21.53
C PRO A 149 -7.92 4.58 -20.73
N ALA A 150 -9.04 5.30 -20.60
CA ALA A 150 -10.24 4.75 -19.95
C ALA A 150 -10.85 3.59 -20.77
N ARG A 151 -11.01 3.76 -22.09
CA ARG A 151 -11.48 2.69 -23.00
C ARG A 151 -10.57 1.48 -22.99
N PHE A 152 -9.26 1.71 -23.01
CA PHE A 152 -8.28 0.64 -22.89
C PHE A 152 -8.45 -0.13 -21.57
N GLY A 153 -8.59 0.57 -20.44
CA GLY A 153 -8.83 -0.06 -19.15
C GLY A 153 -10.13 -0.88 -19.07
N PHE A 154 -11.21 -0.37 -19.66
CA PHE A 154 -12.50 -1.08 -19.70
C PHE A 154 -12.44 -2.36 -20.54
N LEU A 155 -11.75 -2.33 -21.68
CA LEU A 155 -11.67 -3.47 -22.60
C LEU A 155 -10.63 -4.50 -22.17
N ALA A 156 -9.46 -4.04 -21.72
CA ALA A 156 -8.33 -4.90 -21.37
C ALA A 156 -8.39 -5.40 -19.91
N GLY A 157 -9.13 -4.71 -19.04
CA GLY A 157 -9.18 -5.02 -17.61
C GLY A 157 -7.90 -4.63 -16.84
N TRP A 158 -7.04 -3.79 -17.44
CA TRP A 158 -5.78 -3.38 -16.83
C TRP A 158 -5.97 -2.35 -15.72
N ARG A 159 -5.14 -2.39 -14.69
CA ARG A 159 -5.19 -1.41 -13.59
C ARG A 159 -4.66 -0.06 -14.07
N ARG A 160 -5.22 1.03 -13.55
CA ARG A 160 -4.76 2.41 -13.83
C ARG A 160 -3.24 2.55 -13.85
N GLY A 161 -2.56 2.05 -12.81
CA GLY A 161 -1.10 2.14 -12.69
C GLY A 161 -0.35 1.40 -13.81
N GLU A 162 -0.88 0.27 -14.26
CA GLU A 162 -0.34 -0.53 -15.36
C GLU A 162 -0.48 0.26 -16.67
N ILE A 163 -1.68 0.80 -16.93
CA ILE A 163 -1.97 1.63 -18.12
C ILE A 163 -1.06 2.85 -18.18
N THR A 164 -0.94 3.60 -17.09
CA THR A 164 -0.13 4.82 -17.04
C THR A 164 1.39 4.57 -17.14
N SER A 165 1.83 3.33 -16.98
CA SER A 165 3.25 2.94 -17.05
C SER A 165 3.67 2.38 -18.41
N LEU A 166 2.72 2.18 -19.33
CA LEU A 166 2.96 1.61 -20.66
C LEU A 166 3.90 2.50 -21.48
N ARG A 167 4.79 1.85 -22.25
CA ARG A 167 5.70 2.50 -23.19
C ARG A 167 5.46 1.98 -24.59
N TRP A 168 5.84 2.74 -25.62
CA TRP A 168 5.71 2.29 -27.02
C TRP A 168 6.45 0.99 -27.32
N ALA A 169 7.57 0.73 -26.62
CA ALA A 169 8.30 -0.52 -26.73
C ALA A 169 7.54 -1.76 -26.20
N ASP A 170 6.41 -1.56 -25.53
CA ASP A 170 5.54 -2.64 -25.04
C ASP A 170 4.47 -3.06 -26.04
N VAL A 171 4.35 -2.32 -27.15
CA VAL A 171 3.35 -2.53 -28.19
C VAL A 171 3.99 -3.30 -29.34
N ASP A 172 3.69 -4.59 -29.40
CA ASP A 172 4.07 -5.46 -30.51
C ASP A 172 3.00 -5.37 -31.60
N ARG A 173 3.23 -4.51 -32.57
CA ARG A 173 2.27 -4.23 -33.65
C ARG A 173 2.14 -5.41 -34.63
N GLU A 174 3.21 -6.16 -34.86
CA GLU A 174 3.23 -7.33 -35.73
C GLU A 174 2.55 -8.53 -35.06
N GLY A 175 2.92 -8.79 -33.81
CA GLY A 175 2.31 -9.84 -33.00
C GLY A 175 0.89 -9.51 -32.52
N GLY A 176 0.45 -8.27 -32.69
CA GLY A 176 -0.88 -7.86 -32.30
C GLY A 176 -1.10 -7.99 -30.80
N VAL A 177 -0.13 -7.61 -29.95
CA VAL A 177 -0.23 -7.71 -28.48
C VAL A 177 0.39 -6.51 -27.77
N ILE A 178 -0.13 -6.17 -26.60
CA ILE A 178 0.51 -5.23 -25.66
C ILE A 178 1.01 -6.02 -24.46
N ARG A 179 2.31 -5.90 -24.16
CA ARG A 179 2.98 -6.70 -23.12
C ARG A 179 3.10 -5.90 -21.83
N LEU A 180 2.60 -6.46 -20.73
CA LEU A 180 2.85 -5.88 -19.40
C LEU A 180 4.25 -6.28 -18.95
N ARG A 181 5.14 -5.30 -18.79
CA ARG A 181 6.50 -5.50 -18.28
C ARG A 181 6.49 -6.13 -16.89
N ALA A 182 7.36 -7.11 -16.66
CA ALA A 182 7.54 -7.72 -15.33
C ALA A 182 7.96 -6.68 -14.28
N GLU A 183 8.71 -5.65 -14.67
CA GLU A 183 9.17 -4.56 -13.80
C GLU A 183 8.05 -3.57 -13.42
N ALA A 184 6.92 -3.62 -14.13
CA ALA A 184 5.71 -2.84 -13.86
C ALA A 184 4.70 -3.61 -12.97
N THR A 185 4.87 -4.92 -12.79
CA THR A 185 4.00 -5.70 -11.91
C THR A 185 4.51 -5.69 -10.47
N LYS A 186 3.58 -5.65 -9.50
CA LYS A 186 3.88 -5.59 -8.07
C LYS A 186 4.70 -6.80 -7.57
N ASN A 187 4.76 -7.89 -8.34
CA ASN A 187 5.36 -9.16 -7.94
C ASN A 187 6.57 -9.56 -8.82
N GLY A 188 7.04 -8.70 -9.74
CA GLY A 188 8.19 -8.99 -10.60
C GLY A 188 7.96 -10.14 -11.59
N ARG A 189 6.71 -10.59 -11.77
CA ARG A 189 6.30 -11.58 -12.76
C ARG A 189 5.40 -10.89 -13.76
N GLY A 190 5.87 -10.73 -14.99
CA GLY A 190 5.06 -10.25 -16.10
C GLY A 190 4.21 -11.42 -16.57
N GLU A 191 2.90 -11.34 -16.38
CA GLU A 191 1.98 -12.26 -17.06
C GLU A 191 1.42 -11.55 -18.30
N PRO A 192 1.39 -12.19 -19.48
CA PRO A 192 1.32 -11.47 -20.73
C PRO A 192 -0.06 -11.61 -21.35
N TRP A 193 -1.04 -10.74 -21.07
CA TRP A 193 -2.30 -10.82 -21.84
C TRP A 193 -2.97 -9.45 -22.07
N CYS A 194 -2.79 -8.91 -23.29
CA CYS A 194 -3.88 -8.25 -24.04
C CYS A 194 -3.57 -8.30 -25.54
N SER A 195 -4.43 -8.96 -26.33
CA SER A 195 -4.32 -8.98 -27.80
C SER A 195 -4.85 -7.67 -28.40
N LEU A 196 -4.08 -7.00 -29.26
CA LEU A 196 -4.50 -5.87 -30.09
C LEU A 196 -5.66 -6.24 -31.04
N ALA A 197 -5.91 -7.53 -31.32
CA ALA A 197 -7.04 -7.96 -32.14
C ALA A 197 -8.40 -7.82 -31.42
N SER A 198 -8.44 -7.84 -30.07
CA SER A 198 -9.66 -7.49 -29.32
C SER A 198 -9.86 -5.97 -29.23
N TRP A 199 -8.77 -5.20 -29.27
CA TRP A 199 -8.79 -3.73 -29.28
C TRP A 199 -9.26 -3.15 -30.63
N ARG A 200 -8.73 -3.62 -31.78
CA ARG A 200 -9.12 -3.09 -33.11
C ARG A 200 -10.58 -3.35 -33.51
N ARG A 201 -11.19 -4.45 -33.06
CA ARG A 201 -12.61 -4.76 -33.36
C ARG A 201 -13.61 -3.89 -32.59
N SER A 202 -13.19 -3.23 -31.51
CA SER A 202 -14.04 -2.36 -30.71
C SER A 202 -13.83 -0.87 -31.01
N SER A 203 -12.64 -0.48 -31.48
CA SER A 203 -12.36 0.89 -31.94
C SER A 203 -12.85 1.19 -33.36
N SER A 204 -13.18 0.18 -34.18
CA SER A 204 -13.71 0.34 -35.53
C SER A 204 -15.18 0.82 -35.60
N GLY A 205 -15.82 1.07 -34.46
CA GLY A 205 -17.06 1.84 -34.35
C GLY A 205 -16.86 3.35 -34.23
N ALA A 206 -15.62 3.83 -34.04
CA ALA A 206 -15.25 5.24 -34.11
C ALA A 206 -14.52 5.48 -35.43
N GLY A 207 -15.03 6.44 -36.21
CA GLY A 207 -14.71 6.65 -37.62
C GLY A 207 -13.22 6.66 -37.95
N ARG A 208 -12.93 6.10 -39.14
CA ARG A 208 -11.72 6.37 -39.91
C ARG A 208 -11.51 7.88 -39.97
N LEU A 209 -10.40 8.36 -39.44
CA LEU A 209 -9.79 9.61 -39.88
C LEU A 209 -8.63 9.24 -40.80
N ALA A 210 -8.65 9.85 -41.98
CA ALA A 210 -7.62 9.82 -43.00
C ALA A 210 -6.33 10.49 -42.50
#